data_AF-A0A2E3D9D3-F1
#
_entry.id   AF-A0A2E3D9D3-F1
#
_cell.length_a   1.000
_cell.length_b   1.000
_cell.length_c   1.000
_cell.angle_alpha   90.00
_cell.angle_beta   90.00
_cell.angle_gamma   90.00
#
_symmetry.space_group_name_H-M   'P 1'
#
loop_
_entity.id
_entity.type
_entity.pdbx_description
1 polymer ?
#
loop_
_entity_poly.entity_id
_entity_poly.type
_entity_poly.pdbx_seq_one_letter_code
_entity_poly.pdbx_strand_id
1 'polypeptide(L)' 'MFGLFKKDPLKKLQNEYEAKFQEAMHMQRNGKIREYSFLSSEAEDIRLKIETTRQNLEK' A
#
# COMPACT_ATOMS: atom_id res chain seq x y z
N MET A 1 4.28 -5.37 -26.34
CA MET A 1 4.30 -6.72 -25.74
C MET A 1 3.24 -6.76 -24.66
N PHE A 2 2.05 -7.30 -24.97
CA PHE A 2 0.84 -7.31 -24.13
C PHE A 2 0.58 -8.70 -23.56
N GLY A 3 1.49 -9.18 -22.72
CA GLY A 3 1.22 -10.32 -21.85
C GLY A 3 1.48 -9.86 -20.44
N LEU A 4 0.49 -9.97 -19.54
CA LEU A 4 0.56 -9.94 -18.06
C LEU A 4 -0.71 -9.36 -17.39
N PHE A 5 -1.86 -9.29 -18.06
CA PHE A 5 -3.13 -8.87 -17.43
C PHE A 5 -3.81 -9.94 -16.55
N LYS A 6 -3.03 -10.77 -15.84
CA LYS A 6 -3.54 -11.31 -14.58
C LYS A 6 -3.36 -10.18 -13.57
N LYS A 7 -4.41 -9.36 -13.40
CA LYS A 7 -4.48 -8.39 -12.30
C LYS A 7 -4.47 -9.19 -11.01
N ASP A 8 -3.28 -9.44 -10.49
CA ASP A 8 -3.14 -10.00 -9.16
C ASP A 8 -3.67 -8.94 -8.18
N PRO A 9 -4.79 -9.21 -7.49
CA PRO A 9 -5.37 -8.25 -6.55
C PRO A 9 -4.37 -7.88 -5.45
N LEU A 10 -3.45 -8.79 -5.09
CA LEU A 10 -2.36 -8.50 -4.17
C LEU A 10 -1.40 -7.47 -4.73
N LYS A 11 -0.98 -7.62 -5.99
CA LYS A 11 -0.06 -6.68 -6.64
C LYS A 11 -0.65 -5.27 -6.75
N LYS A 12 -1.97 -5.16 -6.96
CA LYS A 12 -2.65 -3.86 -6.94
C LYS A 12 -2.55 -3.20 -5.56
N LEU A 13 -2.87 -3.94 -4.51
CA LEU A 13 -2.80 -3.45 -3.13
C LEU A 13 -1.36 -3.12 -2.72
N GLN A 14 -0.38 -3.90 -3.17
CA GLN A 14 1.05 -3.65 -2.95
C GLN A 14 1.50 -2.33 -3.56
N ASN A 15 1.12 -2.06 -4.80
CA ASN A 15 1.43 -0.78 -5.45
C ASN A 15 0.77 0.41 -4.72
N GLU A 16 -0.46 0.21 -4.21
CA GLU A 16 -1.19 1.24 -3.45
C GLU A 16 -0.51 1.53 -2.10
N TYR A 17 -0.08 0.47 -1.40
CA TYR A 17 0.72 0.57 -0.18
C TYR A 17 2.02 1.32 -0.43
N GLU A 18 2.78 0.95 -1.47
CA GLU A 18 4.04 1.61 -1.81
C GLU A 18 3.85 3.09 -2.14
N ALA A 19 2.81 3.44 -2.89
CA ALA A 19 2.50 4.83 -3.21
C ALA A 19 2.21 5.65 -1.93
N LYS A 20 1.37 5.12 -1.02
CA LYS A 20 1.05 5.78 0.25
C LYS A 20 2.27 5.88 1.17
N PHE A 21 3.09 4.85 1.21
CA PHE A 21 4.32 4.85 1.97
C PHE A 21 5.32 5.89 1.45
N GLN A 22 5.50 5.99 0.13
CA GLN A 22 6.34 7.03 -0.47
C GLN A 22 5.81 8.44 -0.17
N GLU A 23 4.49 8.65 -0.27
CA GLU A 23 3.87 9.92 0.09
C GLU A 23 4.11 10.28 1.56
N ALA A 24 3.97 9.31 2.46
CA ALA A 24 4.27 9.47 3.88
C ALA A 24 5.75 9.88 4.10
N MET A 25 6.70 9.20 3.44
CA MET A 25 8.13 9.54 3.53
C MET A 25 8.41 10.97 3.03
N HIS A 26 7.75 11.41 1.96
CA HIS A 26 7.84 12.79 1.49
C HIS A 26 7.30 13.78 2.53
N MET A 27 6.17 13.49 3.17
CA MET A 27 5.63 14.34 4.23
C MET A 27 6.54 14.39 5.45
N GLN A 28 7.11 13.26 5.86
CA GLN A 28 8.09 13.20 6.94
C GLN A 28 9.32 14.06 6.63
N ARG A 29 9.88 13.95 5.42
CA ARG A 29 11.04 14.75 5.00
C ARG A 29 10.74 16.24 4.95
N ASN A 30 9.50 16.60 4.62
CA ASN A 30 9.03 17.98 4.59
C ASN A 30 8.60 18.50 5.98
N GLY A 31 8.75 17.71 7.05
CA GLY A 31 8.38 18.10 8.42
C GLY A 31 6.87 18.11 8.70
N LYS A 32 6.07 17.53 7.81
CA LYS A 32 4.60 17.44 7.92
C LYS A 32 4.21 16.20 8.73
N ILE A 33 4.42 16.28 10.04
CA ILE A 33 4.28 15.13 10.95
C ILE A 33 2.85 14.62 11.04
N ARG A 34 1.85 15.52 11.04
CA ARG A 34 0.43 15.13 11.13
C ARG A 34 0.01 14.35 9.89
N GLU A 35 0.38 14.84 8.73
CA GLU A 35 0.11 14.23 7.43
C GLU A 35 0.86 12.91 7.29
N TYR A 36 2.11 12.84 7.76
CA TYR A 36 2.86 11.59 7.85
C TYR A 36 2.14 10.55 8.70
N SER A 37 1.65 10.92 9.89
CA SER A 37 0.93 9.99 10.77
C SER A 37 -0.36 9.48 10.10
N PHE A 38 -1.08 10.35 9.41
CA PHE A 38 -2.29 9.98 8.69
C PHE A 38 -1.99 9.02 7.52
N LEU A 39 -1.05 9.38 6.65
CA LEU A 39 -0.66 8.56 5.50
C LEU A 39 -0.04 7.23 5.91
N SER A 40 0.72 7.20 7.00
CA SER A 40 1.27 5.96 7.57
C SER A 40 0.16 5.04 8.08
N SER A 41 -0.90 5.59 8.69
CA SER A 41 -2.07 4.82 9.10
C SER A 41 -2.81 4.24 7.90
N GLU A 42 -3.02 5.03 6.85
CA GLU A 42 -3.65 4.54 5.62
C GLU A 42 -2.82 3.43 4.94
N ALA A 43 -1.48 3.57 4.94
CA ALA A 43 -0.59 2.53 4.45
C ALA A 43 -0.74 1.23 5.27
N GLU A 44 -0.81 1.33 6.59
CA GLU A 44 -1.00 0.14 7.44
C GLU A 44 -2.36 -0.55 7.19
N ASP A 45 -3.42 0.21 6.98
CA ASP A 45 -4.73 -0.35 6.60
C ASP A 45 -4.66 -1.13 5.28
N ILE A 46 -3.88 -0.64 4.30
CA ILE A 46 -3.65 -1.36 3.04
C ILE A 46 -2.81 -2.62 3.29
N ARG A 47 -1.81 -2.57 4.17
CA ARG A 47 -0.98 -3.72 4.55
C ARG A 47 -1.84 -4.85 5.14
N LEU A 48 -2.77 -4.51 6.04
CA LEU A 48 -3.71 -5.46 6.61
C LEU A 48 -4.65 -6.06 5.56
N LYS A 49 -5.09 -5.26 4.57
CA LYS A 49 -5.87 -5.77 3.43
C LYS A 49 -5.07 -6.73 2.56
N ILE A 50 -3.78 -6.46 2.33
CA ILE A 50 -2.88 -7.37 1.60
C ILE A 50 -2.79 -8.69 2.35
N GLU A 51 -2.53 -8.66 3.65
CA GLU A 51 -2.40 -9.85 4.49
C GLU A 51 -3.70 -10.68 4.49
N THR A 52 -4.84 -10.02 4.69
CA THR A 52 -6.16 -10.67 4.66
C THR A 52 -6.45 -11.29 3.29
N THR A 53 -6.16 -10.56 2.21
CA THR A 53 -6.36 -11.06 0.83
C THR A 53 -5.45 -12.26 0.56
N ARG A 54 -4.22 -12.23 1.05
CA ARG A 54 -3.25 -13.32 0.89
C ARG A 54 -3.71 -14.56 1.66
N GLN A 55 -4.11 -14.41 2.92
CA GLN A 55 -4.65 -15.50 3.72
C GLN A 55 -5.91 -16.12 3.10
N ASN A 56 -6.77 -15.31 2.48
CA ASN A 56 -7.96 -15.81 1.78
C ASN A 56 -7.62 -16.57 0.48
N LEU A 57 -6.51 -16.24 -0.19
CA LEU A 57 -6.04 -16.95 -1.38
C LEU A 57 -5.32 -18.27 -1.07
N GLU A 58 -4.80 -18.40 0.15
CA GLU A 58 -4.10 -19.61 0.65
C GLU A 58 -5.05 -20.64 1.29
N LYS A 59 -6.35 -20.32 1.45
CA LYS A 59 -7.42 -21.23 1.94
C LYS A 59 -8.19 -21.86 0.79
#